data_AF-A0A1B6F0U7-F1
#
_entry.id   AF-A0A1B6F0U7-F1
#
_cell.length_a   1.000
_cell.length_b   1.000
_cell.length_c   1.000
_cell.angle_alpha   90.00
_cell.angle_beta   90.00
_cell.angle_gamma   90.00
#
_symmetry.space_group_name_H-M   'P 1'
#
loop_
_entity.id
_entity.type
_entity.pdbx_description
1 polymer ?
#
loop_
_entity_poly.entity_id
_entity_poly.type
_entity_poly.pdbx_seq_one_letter_code
_entity_poly.pdbx_strand_id
1 'polypeptide(L)'
;VNPVTLLSGILPGTKWCGAGDLANNYFDLGVEAMLDKCCRTHDLCPVKVRAYTSRYNLTNNSLYTKSHCTCDAILQQCLKDAQHSTADIMGNIYFNLLKVPCVRQGKDRTTFQAAERYDNPIIRG
;
A
#
# COMPACT_ATOMS: atom_id res chain seq x y z
N VAL A 1 2.20 12.33 18.85
CA VAL A 1 2.11 12.09 17.38
C VAL A 1 2.30 13.43 16.67
N ASN A 2 3.17 13.51 15.66
CA ASN A 2 3.44 14.77 14.97
C ASN A 2 2.24 15.13 14.07
N PRO A 3 1.70 16.36 14.10
CA PRO A 3 0.53 16.77 13.33
C PRO A 3 0.72 16.64 11.81
N VAL A 4 1.96 16.70 11.31
CA VAL A 4 2.28 16.44 9.90
C VAL A 4 1.99 14.99 9.51
N THR A 5 2.25 14.03 10.41
CA THR A 5 1.99 12.60 10.17
C THR A 5 0.50 12.30 10.02
N LEU A 6 -0.35 13.07 10.70
CA LEU A 6 -1.82 12.98 10.60
C LEU A 6 -2.36 13.52 9.27
N LEU A 7 -1.71 14.55 8.70
CA LEU A 7 -2.09 15.12 7.40
C LEU A 7 -1.60 14.27 6.21
N SER A 8 -0.50 13.54 6.37
CA SER A 8 0.08 12.65 5.34
C SER A 8 -0.52 11.24 5.31
N GLY A 9 -1.36 10.89 6.29
CA GLY A 9 -1.96 9.55 6.38
C GLY A 9 -0.95 8.42 6.60
N ILE A 10 0.21 8.72 7.16
CA ILE A 10 1.26 7.73 7.48
C ILE A 10 0.95 7.10 8.83
N LEU A 11 0.97 5.77 8.90
CA LEU A 11 0.69 5.07 10.16
C LEU A 11 1.77 5.38 11.21
N PRO A 12 1.39 5.65 12.46
CA PRO A 12 2.34 5.89 13.54
C PRO A 12 3.37 4.76 13.66
N GLY A 13 4.64 5.14 13.86
CA GLY A 13 5.74 4.20 13.98
C GLY A 13 6.29 3.69 12.65
N THR A 14 5.74 4.12 11.51
CA THR A 14 6.21 3.80 10.15
C THR A 14 6.68 5.05 9.42
N LYS A 15 7.38 4.86 8.30
CA LYS A 15 7.76 5.95 7.38
C LYS A 15 7.23 5.73 5.96
N TRP A 16 6.85 4.52 5.61
CA TRP A 16 6.44 4.11 4.27
C TRP A 16 4.95 3.70 4.19
N CYS A 17 4.25 3.54 5.32
CA CYS A 17 2.86 3.08 5.32
C CYS A 17 1.86 4.23 5.27
N GLY A 18 1.60 4.80 4.08
CA GLY A 18 0.58 5.83 3.88
C GLY A 18 0.54 6.41 2.47
N ALA A 19 0.14 7.68 2.35
CA ALA A 19 0.08 8.36 1.05
C ALA A 19 1.47 8.87 0.64
N GLY A 20 2.29 7.98 0.08
CA GLY A 20 3.73 8.20 -0.13
C GLY A 20 4.54 7.82 1.10
N ASP A 21 5.73 8.41 1.25
CA ASP A 21 6.64 8.10 2.35
C ASP A 21 7.27 9.37 2.97
N LEU A 22 7.74 9.24 4.21
CA LEU A 22 8.53 10.23 4.96
C LEU A 22 10.00 9.82 5.07
N ALA A 23 10.43 8.82 4.30
CA ALA A 23 11.74 8.21 4.43
C ALA A 23 12.79 9.06 3.71
N ASN A 24 13.90 9.34 4.39
CA ASN A 24 14.99 10.10 3.78
C ASN A 24 15.78 9.28 2.75
N ASN A 25 15.75 7.95 2.89
CA ASN A 25 16.40 7.01 2.00
C ASN A 25 15.82 5.60 2.19
N TYR A 26 16.24 4.65 1.35
CA TYR A 26 15.77 3.26 1.39
C TYR A 26 15.86 2.60 2.78
N PHE A 27 16.91 2.86 3.55
CA PHE A 27 17.14 2.25 4.86
C PHE A 27 16.44 2.97 6.01
N ASP A 28 15.83 4.13 5.73
CA ASP A 28 15.16 4.93 6.73
C ASP A 28 13.79 4.32 7.07
N LEU A 29 13.77 3.52 8.12
CA LEU A 29 12.58 2.84 8.63
C LEU A 29 12.15 3.43 9.97
N GLY A 30 10.86 3.35 10.26
CA GLY A 30 10.28 3.62 11.57
C GLY A 30 10.54 2.50 12.58
N VAL A 31 10.01 2.69 13.79
CA VAL A 31 10.14 1.71 14.89
C VAL A 31 9.43 0.40 14.58
N GLU A 32 8.33 0.45 13.81
CA GLU A 32 7.59 -0.71 13.31
C GLU A 32 8.24 -1.29 12.06
N ALA A 33 9.54 -1.60 12.13
CA ALA A 33 10.38 -1.86 10.96
C ALA A 33 9.91 -3.02 10.08
N MET A 34 9.23 -4.02 10.64
CA MET A 34 8.68 -5.14 9.86
C MET A 34 7.50 -4.72 8.98
N LEU A 35 6.52 -4.02 9.56
CA LEU A 35 5.41 -3.41 8.83
C LEU A 35 5.93 -2.39 7.80
N ASP A 36 6.88 -1.57 8.20
CA ASP A 36 7.42 -0.51 7.36
C ASP A 36 8.13 -1.06 6.11
N LYS A 37 8.81 -2.22 6.24
CA LYS A 37 9.38 -2.95 5.09
C LYS A 37 8.31 -3.45 4.13
N CYS A 38 7.14 -3.88 4.61
CA CYS A 38 6.02 -4.29 3.75
C CYS A 38 5.58 -3.11 2.88
N CYS A 39 5.36 -1.95 3.49
CA CYS A 39 4.92 -0.75 2.79
C CYS A 39 6.00 -0.20 1.86
N ARG A 40 7.27 -0.15 2.30
CA ARG A 40 8.41 0.23 1.43
C ARG A 40 8.48 -0.61 0.17
N THR A 41 8.31 -1.93 0.31
CA THR A 41 8.34 -2.86 -0.83
C THR A 41 7.21 -2.56 -1.81
N HIS A 42 6.01 -2.25 -1.30
CA HIS A 42 4.86 -1.86 -2.11
C HIS A 42 5.03 -0.49 -2.76
N ASP A 43 5.52 0.50 -2.02
CA ASP A 43 5.80 1.85 -2.51
C ASP A 43 6.82 1.83 -3.64
N LEU A 44 7.82 0.95 -3.58
CA LEU A 44 8.83 0.79 -4.62
C LEU A 44 8.39 -0.10 -5.78
N CYS A 45 7.10 -0.47 -5.87
CA CYS A 45 6.57 -1.26 -6.97
C CYS A 45 6.94 -0.63 -8.34
N PRO A 46 7.54 -1.41 -9.27
CA PRO A 46 8.03 -0.88 -10.55
C PRO A 46 6.88 -0.44 -11.47
N VAL A 47 5.73 -1.12 -11.37
CA VAL A 47 4.54 -0.84 -12.15
C VAL A 47 3.49 -0.19 -11.24
N LYS A 48 3.29 1.11 -11.44
CA LYS A 48 2.30 1.91 -10.73
C LYS A 48 1.86 3.12 -11.56
N VAL A 49 0.64 3.58 -11.31
CA VAL A 49 0.08 4.84 -11.84
C VAL A 49 -0.17 5.77 -10.65
N ARG A 50 0.58 6.87 -10.57
CA ARG A 50 0.47 7.84 -9.46
C ARG A 50 -0.89 8.56 -9.51
N ALA A 51 -1.29 9.13 -8.38
CA ALA A 51 -2.49 9.97 -8.28
C ALA A 51 -2.47 11.06 -9.37
N TYR A 52 -3.60 11.27 -10.03
CA TYR A 52 -3.81 12.27 -11.08
C TYR A 52 -2.85 12.20 -12.28
N THR A 53 -2.28 11.03 -12.56
CA THR A 53 -1.40 10.83 -13.72
C THR A 53 -1.95 9.79 -14.68
N SER A 54 -1.47 9.85 -15.91
CA SER A 54 -1.70 8.82 -16.93
C SER A 54 -0.44 8.03 -17.20
N ARG A 55 -0.55 6.70 -17.21
CA ARG A 55 0.53 5.76 -17.58
C ARG A 55 -0.10 4.46 -18.08
N TYR A 56 0.55 3.77 -19.01
CA TYR A 56 0.04 2.50 -19.56
C TYR A 56 -1.36 2.61 -20.20
N ASN A 57 -1.68 3.75 -20.79
CA ASN A 57 -3.02 4.08 -21.30
C ASN A 57 -4.13 4.02 -20.24
N LEU A 58 -3.77 4.17 -18.96
CA LEU A 58 -4.68 4.30 -17.85
C LEU A 58 -4.54 5.69 -17.23
N THR A 59 -5.66 6.35 -16.98
CA THR A 59 -5.72 7.60 -16.25
C THR A 59 -6.17 7.33 -14.81
N ASN A 60 -5.33 7.64 -13.83
CA ASN A 60 -5.68 7.50 -12.43
C ASN A 60 -6.27 8.79 -11.86
N ASN A 61 -7.60 8.91 -11.83
CA ASN A 61 -8.29 10.09 -11.31
C ASN A 61 -8.44 10.10 -9.77
N SER A 62 -7.82 9.16 -9.05
CA SER A 62 -7.92 9.07 -7.59
C SER A 62 -6.76 9.77 -6.89
N LEU A 63 -6.97 10.13 -5.62
CA LEU A 63 -5.98 10.76 -4.72
C LEU A 63 -4.82 9.84 -4.30
N TYR A 64 -4.85 8.56 -4.68
CA TYR A 64 -3.88 7.55 -4.26
C TYR A 64 -3.21 6.88 -5.46
N THR A 65 -2.00 6.34 -5.23
CA THR A 65 -1.27 5.55 -6.22
C THR A 65 -1.89 4.16 -6.37
N LYS A 66 -2.00 3.69 -7.62
CA LYS A 66 -2.42 2.33 -7.94
C LYS A 66 -1.22 1.52 -8.40
N SER A 67 -0.81 0.55 -7.59
CA SER A 67 0.34 -0.33 -7.86
C SER A 67 -0.09 -1.58 -8.62
N HIS A 68 0.87 -2.39 -9.07
CA HIS A 68 0.58 -3.64 -9.77
C HIS A 68 -0.11 -4.66 -8.86
N CYS A 69 -1.02 -5.46 -9.42
CA CYS A 69 -1.76 -6.46 -8.63
C CYS A 69 -0.85 -7.46 -7.89
N THR A 70 0.32 -7.79 -8.45
CA THR A 70 1.32 -8.61 -7.75
C THR A 70 1.93 -7.90 -6.54
N CYS A 71 2.18 -6.60 -6.63
CA CYS A 71 2.69 -5.82 -5.50
C CYS A 71 1.65 -5.74 -4.38
N ASP A 72 0.37 -5.57 -4.74
CA ASP A 72 -0.74 -5.59 -3.80
C ASP A 72 -0.90 -6.96 -3.11
N ALA A 73 -0.77 -8.06 -3.86
CA ALA A 73 -0.81 -9.41 -3.29
C ALA A 73 0.36 -9.65 -2.32
N ILE A 74 1.57 -9.21 -2.67
CA ILE A 74 2.76 -9.28 -1.79
C ILE A 74 2.54 -8.44 -0.53
N LEU A 75 1.96 -7.24 -0.66
CA LEU A 75 1.62 -6.41 0.48
C LEU A 75 0.63 -7.13 1.41
N GLN A 76 -0.46 -7.68 0.87
CA GLN A 76 -1.44 -8.43 1.68
C GLN A 76 -0.77 -9.55 2.47
N GLN A 77 0.08 -10.35 1.82
CA GLN A 77 0.74 -11.46 2.49
C GLN A 77 1.70 -10.96 3.58
N CYS A 78 2.52 -9.95 3.28
CA CYS A 78 3.47 -9.37 4.22
C CYS A 78 2.78 -8.79 5.47
N LEU A 79 1.62 -8.13 5.29
CA LEU A 79 0.83 -7.60 6.40
C LEU A 79 0.28 -8.70 7.32
N LYS A 80 -0.16 -9.83 6.75
CA LYS A 80 -0.60 -11.00 7.53
C LYS A 80 0.56 -11.62 8.30
N ASP A 81 1.71 -11.73 7.67
CA ASP A 81 2.92 -12.33 8.25
C ASP A 81 3.56 -11.44 9.33
N ALA A 82 3.31 -10.13 9.32
CA ALA A 82 3.81 -9.21 10.33
C ALA A 82 3.20 -9.44 11.72
N GLN A 83 2.06 -10.15 11.82
CA GLN A 83 1.40 -10.52 13.08
C GLN A 83 1.26 -9.37 14.09
N HIS A 84 0.91 -8.17 13.60
CA HIS A 84 0.80 -6.96 14.40
C HIS A 84 -0.51 -6.21 14.11
N SER A 85 -1.17 -5.67 15.13
CA SER A 85 -2.46 -4.98 14.99
C SER A 85 -2.40 -3.78 14.03
N THR A 86 -1.30 -3.03 14.03
CA THR A 86 -1.08 -1.93 13.08
C THR A 86 -1.02 -2.41 11.63
N ALA A 87 -0.48 -3.61 11.37
CA ALA A 87 -0.45 -4.18 10.03
C ALA A 87 -1.87 -4.55 9.56
N ASP A 88 -2.71 -5.08 10.45
CA ASP A 88 -4.11 -5.35 10.14
C ASP A 88 -4.92 -4.07 9.90
N ILE A 89 -4.64 -3.00 10.66
CA ILE A 89 -5.23 -1.67 10.38
C ILE A 89 -4.85 -1.23 8.97
N MET A 90 -3.57 -1.34 8.58
CA MET A 90 -3.11 -1.00 7.23
C MET A 90 -3.85 -1.80 6.16
N GLY A 91 -3.95 -3.13 6.35
CA GLY A 91 -4.63 -4.03 5.42
C GLY A 91 -6.11 -3.69 5.27
N ASN A 92 -6.80 -3.43 6.39
CA ASN A 92 -8.21 -3.02 6.35
C ASN A 92 -8.42 -1.66 5.68
N ILE A 93 -7.57 -0.67 5.95
CA ILE A 93 -7.65 0.64 5.29
C ILE A 93 -7.47 0.48 3.77
N TYR A 94 -6.40 -0.19 3.34
CA TYR A 94 -6.05 -0.28 1.92
C TYR A 94 -7.04 -1.13 1.11
N PHE A 95 -7.31 -2.35 1.56
CA PHE A 95 -8.05 -3.35 0.78
C PHE A 95 -9.55 -3.37 1.07
N ASN A 96 -9.99 -2.98 2.27
CA ASN A 96 -11.40 -3.11 2.66
C ASN A 96 -12.16 -1.77 2.66
N LEU A 97 -11.54 -0.71 3.18
CA LEU A 97 -12.14 0.63 3.24
C LEU A 97 -11.96 1.39 1.92
N LEU A 98 -10.71 1.61 1.49
CA LEU A 98 -10.40 2.35 0.26
C LEU A 98 -10.58 1.49 -0.99
N LYS A 99 -10.44 0.17 -0.86
CA LYS A 99 -10.58 -0.82 -1.95
C LYS A 99 -9.75 -0.42 -3.18
N VAL A 100 -8.50 -0.02 -2.95
CA VAL A 100 -7.61 0.55 -3.98
C VAL A 100 -7.49 -0.43 -5.16
N PRO A 101 -7.93 -0.07 -6.38
CA PRO A 101 -7.74 -0.94 -7.53
C PRO A 101 -6.27 -1.05 -7.94
N CYS A 102 -5.85 -2.22 -8.38
CA CYS A 102 -4.49 -2.49 -8.84
C CYS A 102 -4.37 -2.43 -10.37
N VAL A 103 -3.15 -2.23 -10.86
CA VAL A 103 -2.82 -2.29 -12.30
C VAL A 103 -2.61 -3.74 -12.71
N ARG A 104 -3.39 -4.22 -13.68
CA ARG A 104 -3.22 -5.53 -14.30
C ARG A 104 -2.76 -5.37 -15.74
N GLN A 105 -1.59 -5.90 -16.07
CA GLN A 105 -1.11 -6.00 -17.46
C GLN A 105 -1.61 -7.32 -18.08
N GLY A 106 -2.53 -7.24 -19.02
CA GLY A 106 -2.95 -8.36 -19.87
C GLY A 106 -2.15 -8.39 -21.18
N LYS A 107 -2.41 -9.40 -22.03
CA LYS A 107 -1.74 -9.55 -23.34
C LYS A 107 -1.97 -8.35 -24.27
N ASP A 108 -3.22 -7.84 -24.32
CA ASP A 108 -3.62 -6.80 -25.27
C ASP A 108 -3.93 -5.45 -24.62
N ARG A 109 -4.19 -5.44 -23.31
CA ARG A 109 -4.57 -4.22 -22.57
C ARG A 109 -4.10 -4.25 -21.12
N THR A 110 -3.78 -3.07 -20.62
CA THR A 110 -3.61 -2.83 -19.18
C THR A 110 -4.91 -2.27 -18.63
N THR A 111 -5.39 -2.77 -17.50
CA THR A 111 -6.63 -2.32 -16.86
C THR A 111 -6.42 -2.09 -15.36
N PHE A 112 -7.33 -1.32 -14.74
CA PHE A 112 -7.49 -1.38 -13.29
C PHE A 112 -8.36 -2.58 -12.93
N GLN A 113 -7.91 -3.38 -11.96
CA GLN A 113 -8.64 -4.52 -11.41
C GLN A 113 -9.00 -4.22 -9.96
N ALA A 114 -10.20 -4.61 -9.53
CA ALA A 114 -10.61 -4.47 -8.14
C ALA A 114 -9.68 -5.27 -7.20
N ALA A 115 -9.37 -4.70 -6.04
CA ALA A 115 -8.61 -5.38 -5.01
C ALA A 115 -9.37 -6.58 -4.44
N GLU A 116 -8.62 -7.62 -4.07
CA GLU A 116 -9.11 -8.68 -3.20
C GLU A 116 -9.23 -8.17 -1.77
N ARG A 117 -10.22 -8.69 -1.03
CA ARG A 117 -10.48 -8.30 0.36
C ARG A 117 -9.33 -8.78 1.25
N TYR A 118 -8.87 -7.91 2.15
CA TYR A 118 -7.94 -8.30 3.21
C TYR A 118 -8.69 -9.05 4.31
N ASP A 119 -8.25 -10.28 4.58
CA ASP A 119 -8.69 -11.08 5.71
C ASP A 119 -7.49 -11.75 6.39
N ASN A 120 -7.32 -11.48 7.68
CA ASN A 120 -6.29 -12.08 8.52
C ASN A 120 -6.97 -12.95 9.59
N PRO A 121 -6.89 -14.29 9.49
CA PRO A 121 -7.53 -15.19 10.43
C PRO A 121 -6.80 -15.28 11.78
N ILE A 122 -5.54 -14.84 11.88
CA ILE A 122 -4.69 -15.09 13.05
C ILE A 122 -4.98 -14.12 14.21
N ILE A 123 -5.40 -12.89 13.92
CA ILE A 123 -5.67 -11.85 14.95
C ILE A 123 -7.18 -11.69 15.25
N ARG A 124 -8.04 -12.50 14.63
CA ARG A 124 -9.49 -12.54 14.96
C ARG A 124 -9.83 -13.38 16.20
N GLY A 125 -8.84 -13.72 17.03
CA GLY A 125 -9.00 -14.41 18.32
C GLY A 125 -9.02 -13.44 19.48
#